data_AF-A0A2V7IPW5-F1
#
_entry.id   AF-A0A2V7IPW5-F1
#
_cell.length_a   1.000
_cell.length_b   1.000
_cell.length_c   1.000
_cell.angle_alpha   90.00
_cell.angle_beta   90.00
_cell.angle_gamma   90.00
#
_symmetry.space_group_name_H-M   'P 1'
#
loop_
_entity.id
_entity.type
_entity.pdbx_description
1 polymer ?
#
loop_
_entity_poly.entity_id
_entity_poly.type
_entity_poly.pdbx_seq_one_letter_code
_entity_poly.pdbx_strand_id
1 'polypeptide(L)'
;MTHQLRDAIIVVLLAPFAAGCPLPVARTETVSDPVVGLLFHTDGTPRPGAGVVVSTEWADTLCTAAVLRTTTDSTGAFRFPPTQRHYDVTWVVPLLDRFPPGYRLCVSVADTMQVAYHGSGSFYDTAPRDSITCLEWAWEGRSRVTCSGEAEHALAEGGRWTDAEASGWYRLILTWEPTIVGGRRRPQLRPHAYVQWVGHSMSGPPYPILAMVELEIDRKVTALWETAVVEHDGRWYANLTGTRKTFLNDFHSAELTFRLGPPGHVLRAEVR
;
A
#
# COMPACT_ATOMS: atom_id res chain seq x y z
N MET A 1 -13.30 47.76 45.62
CA MET A 1 -14.32 46.69 45.60
C MET A 1 -14.33 45.98 44.24
N THR A 2 -13.16 45.62 43.71
CA THR A 2 -12.96 45.26 42.29
C THR A 2 -11.97 44.10 42.06
N HIS A 3 -11.24 43.66 43.09
CA HIS A 3 -10.33 42.51 43.00
C HIS A 3 -11.00 41.18 43.41
N GLN A 4 -11.83 41.18 44.47
CA GLN A 4 -12.49 39.95 44.95
C GLN A 4 -13.49 39.33 43.96
N LEU A 5 -14.13 40.14 43.11
CA LEU A 5 -15.01 39.66 42.04
C LEU A 5 -14.23 39.01 40.89
N ARG A 6 -12.98 39.44 40.66
CA ARG A 6 -12.13 38.94 39.59
C ARG A 6 -11.54 37.58 39.94
N ASP A 7 -11.13 37.40 41.20
CA ASP A 7 -10.58 36.14 41.70
C ASP A 7 -11.66 35.05 41.83
N ALA A 8 -12.89 35.43 42.22
CA ALA A 8 -14.01 34.50 42.28
C ALA A 8 -14.44 33.99 40.89
N ILE A 9 -14.43 34.85 39.87
CA ILE A 9 -14.74 34.45 38.48
C ILE A 9 -13.67 33.52 37.91
N ILE A 10 -12.39 33.77 38.21
CA ILE A 10 -11.27 32.91 37.77
C ILE A 10 -11.34 31.53 38.44
N VAL A 11 -11.68 31.45 39.73
CA VAL A 11 -11.84 30.17 40.44
C VAL A 11 -13.05 29.38 39.94
N VAL A 12 -14.17 30.03 39.61
CA VAL A 12 -15.36 29.35 39.05
C VAL A 12 -15.12 28.88 37.61
N LEU A 13 -14.32 29.60 36.81
CA LEU A 13 -13.94 29.18 35.45
C LEU A 13 -12.87 28.07 35.44
N LEU A 14 -12.01 27.98 36.47
CA LEU A 14 -10.98 26.94 36.59
C LEU A 14 -11.45 25.68 37.34
N ALA A 15 -12.51 25.76 38.15
CA ALA A 15 -13.09 24.62 38.85
C ALA A 15 -13.51 23.44 37.94
N PRO A 16 -14.12 23.64 36.74
CA PRO A 16 -14.42 22.50 35.87
C PRO A 16 -13.17 21.83 35.28
N PHE A 17 -12.01 22.52 35.25
CA PHE A 17 -10.74 21.93 34.79
C PHE A 17 -10.04 21.08 35.87
N ALA A 18 -10.29 21.34 37.16
CA ALA A 18 -9.67 20.59 38.26
C ALA A 18 -10.52 19.39 38.74
N ALA A 19 -11.84 19.42 38.55
CA ALA A 19 -12.75 18.35 38.99
C ALA A 19 -13.10 17.33 37.89
N GLY A 20 -12.90 17.67 36.62
CA GLY A 20 -13.04 16.74 35.50
C GLY A 20 -11.71 16.08 35.19
N CYS A 21 -11.32 15.00 35.88
CA CYS A 21 -10.39 14.06 35.27
C CYS A 21 -11.05 13.67 33.93
N PRO A 22 -10.45 14.01 32.77
CA PRO A 22 -11.07 13.67 31.51
C PRO A 22 -11.01 12.15 31.41
N LEU A 23 -12.11 11.49 31.74
CA LEU A 23 -12.19 10.05 31.67
C LEU A 23 -12.11 9.68 30.19
N PRO A 24 -11.18 8.78 29.82
CA PRO A 24 -11.11 8.28 28.45
C PRO A 24 -12.47 7.67 28.11
N VAL A 25 -13.08 8.16 27.03
CA VAL A 25 -14.29 7.55 26.47
C VAL A 25 -13.84 6.55 25.43
N ALA A 26 -14.02 5.26 25.75
CA ALA A 26 -13.78 4.18 24.82
C ALA A 26 -14.70 4.31 23.60
N ARG A 27 -14.11 4.31 22.40
CA ARG A 27 -14.78 4.32 21.11
C ARG A 27 -14.37 3.10 20.31
N THR A 28 -15.32 2.60 19.54
CA THR A 28 -15.09 1.55 18.54
C THR A 28 -15.60 2.05 17.20
N GLU A 29 -14.75 2.01 16.18
CA GLU A 29 -15.12 2.39 14.82
C GLU A 29 -14.76 1.27 13.86
N THR A 30 -15.62 1.05 12.87
CA THR A 30 -15.33 0.14 11.76
C THR A 30 -14.29 0.80 10.86
N VAL A 31 -13.11 0.18 10.78
CA VAL A 31 -12.00 0.65 9.95
C VAL A 31 -12.07 0.08 8.55
N SER A 32 -12.60 -1.13 8.38
CA SER A 32 -12.77 -1.72 7.07
C SER A 32 -14.04 -2.54 7.04
N ASP A 33 -14.71 -2.54 5.89
CA ASP A 33 -15.65 -3.61 5.55
C ASP A 33 -14.91 -4.95 5.45
N PRO A 34 -15.62 -6.09 5.26
CA PRO A 34 -14.96 -7.38 5.12
C PRO A 34 -13.95 -7.35 3.97
N VAL A 35 -12.68 -7.56 4.31
CA VAL A 35 -11.59 -7.65 3.32
C VAL A 35 -11.59 -9.05 2.73
N VAL A 36 -11.63 -9.14 1.41
CA VAL A 36 -11.45 -10.40 0.69
C VAL A 36 -10.27 -10.25 -0.24
N GLY A 37 -9.53 -11.34 -0.46
CA GLY A 37 -8.47 -11.29 -1.44
C GLY A 37 -7.99 -12.63 -1.91
N LEU A 38 -7.12 -12.58 -2.91
CA LEU A 38 -6.51 -13.72 -3.56
C LEU A 38 -5.00 -13.53 -3.56
N LEU A 39 -4.25 -14.58 -3.25
CA LEU A 39 -2.79 -14.59 -3.31
C LEU A 39 -2.34 -15.61 -4.35
N PHE A 40 -1.56 -15.13 -5.32
CA PHE A 40 -0.99 -15.94 -6.38
C PHE A 40 0.53 -15.90 -6.36
N HIS A 41 1.16 -16.96 -6.82
CA HIS A 41 2.53 -16.93 -7.27
C HIS A 41 2.67 -16.11 -8.55
N THR A 42 3.89 -15.70 -8.88
CA THR A 42 4.19 -14.93 -10.10
C THR A 42 3.73 -15.62 -11.39
N ASP A 43 3.66 -16.95 -11.40
CA ASP A 43 3.19 -17.75 -12.54
C ASP A 43 1.66 -17.85 -12.62
N GLY A 44 0.92 -17.16 -11.74
CA GLY A 44 -0.53 -17.18 -11.69
C GLY A 44 -1.13 -18.41 -10.99
N THR A 45 -0.31 -19.31 -10.45
CA THR A 45 -0.84 -20.41 -9.63
C THR A 45 -1.24 -19.89 -8.24
N PRO A 46 -2.31 -20.43 -7.61
CA PRO A 46 -2.68 -20.05 -6.26
C PRO A 46 -1.59 -20.34 -5.22
N ARG A 47 -1.50 -19.50 -4.19
CA ARG A 47 -0.62 -19.70 -3.03
C ARG A 47 -1.41 -20.20 -1.81
N PRO A 48 -1.56 -21.51 -1.59
CA PRO A 48 -2.25 -22.03 -0.41
C PRO A 48 -1.37 -21.99 0.85
N GLY A 49 -2.01 -21.85 2.01
CA GLY A 49 -1.36 -21.95 3.32
C GLY A 49 -0.47 -20.77 3.72
N ALA A 50 -0.47 -19.66 2.97
CA ALA A 50 0.22 -18.44 3.37
C ALA A 50 -0.52 -17.79 4.54
N GLY A 51 0.22 -17.41 5.58
CA GLY A 51 -0.30 -16.62 6.68
C GLY A 51 -0.60 -15.20 6.21
N VAL A 52 -1.80 -14.72 6.47
CA VAL A 52 -2.21 -13.34 6.19
C VAL A 52 -2.69 -12.72 7.49
N VAL A 53 -2.24 -11.52 7.79
CA VAL A 53 -2.57 -10.82 9.03
C VAL A 53 -2.93 -9.36 8.76
N VAL A 54 -3.79 -8.82 9.61
CA VAL A 54 -4.17 -7.40 9.58
C VAL A 54 -3.69 -6.73 10.86
N SER A 55 -3.01 -5.60 10.73
CA SER A 55 -2.60 -4.72 11.83
C SER A 55 -3.24 -3.35 11.65
N THR A 56 -3.86 -2.83 12.71
CA THR A 56 -4.44 -1.48 12.73
C THR A 56 -3.48 -0.44 13.30
N GLU A 57 -2.29 -0.87 13.74
CA GLU A 57 -1.27 0.00 14.31
C GLU A 57 -0.42 0.64 13.22
N TRP A 58 -0.48 1.98 13.12
CA TRP A 58 0.24 2.72 12.09
C TRP A 58 1.78 2.59 12.19
N ALA A 59 2.34 2.24 13.35
CA ALA A 59 3.78 2.02 13.48
C ALA A 59 4.24 0.56 13.26
N ASP A 60 3.31 -0.39 13.11
CA ASP A 60 3.62 -1.82 13.05
C ASP A 60 4.08 -2.27 11.66
N THR A 61 5.30 -1.87 11.31
CA THR A 61 5.97 -2.26 10.06
C THR A 61 6.45 -3.71 10.05
N LEU A 62 6.46 -4.37 11.21
CA LEU A 62 6.87 -5.77 11.38
C LEU A 62 5.67 -6.73 11.52
N CYS A 63 4.45 -6.20 11.49
CA CYS A 63 3.21 -6.97 11.56
C CYS A 63 3.11 -7.85 12.82
N THR A 64 3.66 -7.35 13.93
CA THR A 64 3.72 -8.04 15.22
C THR A 64 2.47 -7.83 16.06
N ALA A 65 1.80 -6.69 15.88
CA ALA A 65 0.58 -6.29 16.60
C ALA A 65 -0.69 -6.63 15.80
N ALA A 66 -0.70 -7.76 15.10
CA ALA A 66 -1.84 -8.15 14.28
C ALA A 66 -3.09 -8.43 15.12
N VAL A 67 -4.21 -7.80 14.72
CA VAL A 67 -5.54 -7.92 15.34
C VAL A 67 -6.36 -9.04 14.71
N LEU A 68 -6.12 -9.34 13.43
CA LEU A 68 -6.75 -10.45 12.72
C LEU A 68 -5.69 -11.30 12.04
N ARG A 69 -5.95 -12.61 11.96
CA ARG A 69 -5.04 -13.60 11.36
C ARG A 69 -5.87 -14.64 10.61
N THR A 70 -5.37 -15.06 9.45
CA THR A 70 -5.96 -16.13 8.65
C THR A 70 -4.86 -16.80 7.81
N THR A 71 -5.23 -17.84 7.08
CA THR A 71 -4.37 -18.49 6.08
C THR A 71 -5.12 -18.58 4.76
N THR A 72 -4.40 -18.53 3.64
CA THR A 72 -4.99 -18.72 2.32
C THR A 72 -5.46 -20.16 2.11
N ASP A 73 -6.60 -20.34 1.45
CA ASP A 73 -7.15 -21.64 1.12
C ASP A 73 -6.50 -22.27 -0.13
N SER A 74 -7.03 -23.40 -0.62
CA SER A 74 -6.52 -24.10 -1.80
C SER A 74 -6.59 -23.28 -3.09
N THR A 75 -7.45 -22.25 -3.13
CA THR A 75 -7.59 -21.31 -4.25
C THR A 75 -6.76 -20.04 -4.04
N GLY A 76 -5.96 -19.97 -2.97
CA GLY A 76 -5.20 -18.77 -2.61
C GLY A 76 -6.07 -17.68 -1.98
N ALA A 77 -7.35 -17.96 -1.71
CA ALA A 77 -8.28 -16.97 -1.21
C ALA A 77 -8.13 -16.79 0.31
N PHE A 78 -8.33 -15.56 0.77
CA PHE A 78 -8.41 -15.22 2.18
C PHE A 78 -9.57 -14.25 2.41
N ARG A 79 -10.08 -14.24 3.64
CA ARG A 79 -11.15 -13.34 4.05
C ARG A 79 -10.96 -12.93 5.50
N PHE A 80 -11.20 -11.65 5.76
CA PHE A 80 -11.34 -11.12 7.09
C PHE A 80 -12.78 -10.66 7.33
N PRO A 81 -13.28 -10.79 8.58
CA PRO A 81 -14.46 -10.05 8.99
C PRO A 81 -14.18 -8.52 8.92
N PRO A 82 -15.21 -7.68 9.02
CA PRO A 82 -15.00 -6.24 9.19
C PRO A 82 -14.01 -5.95 10.32
N THR A 83 -13.04 -5.08 10.07
CA THR A 83 -12.04 -4.72 11.08
C THR A 83 -12.56 -3.55 11.90
N GLN A 84 -12.49 -3.66 13.22
CA GLN A 84 -12.83 -2.57 14.13
C GLN A 84 -11.58 -2.07 14.84
N ARG A 85 -11.47 -0.76 15.04
CA ARG A 85 -10.43 -0.14 15.86
C ARG A 85 -11.05 0.38 17.14
N HIS A 86 -10.42 0.02 18.23
CA HIS A 86 -10.76 0.50 19.56
C HIS A 86 -9.78 1.60 19.95
N TYR A 87 -10.28 2.74 20.42
CA TYR A 87 -9.44 3.85 20.85
C TYR A 87 -10.14 4.70 21.92
N ASP A 88 -9.34 5.34 22.76
CA ASP A 88 -9.82 6.18 23.86
C ASP A 88 -9.74 7.67 23.49
N VAL A 89 -10.89 8.36 23.54
CA VAL A 89 -10.93 9.81 23.31
C VAL A 89 -10.91 10.54 24.65
N THR A 90 -9.91 11.41 24.82
CA THR A 90 -9.87 12.35 25.94
C THR A 90 -10.48 13.68 25.47
N TRP A 91 -11.56 14.11 26.11
CA TRP A 91 -12.46 15.22 25.70
C TRP A 91 -11.78 16.55 25.30
N VAL A 92 -10.55 16.81 25.74
CA VAL A 92 -9.85 18.09 25.51
C VAL A 92 -9.17 18.17 24.13
N VAL A 93 -9.05 17.05 23.40
CA VAL A 93 -8.47 17.04 22.04
C VAL A 93 -9.39 16.31 21.05
N PRO A 94 -10.59 16.86 20.72
CA PRO A 94 -11.62 16.07 20.05
C PRO A 94 -11.43 15.91 18.53
N LEU A 95 -10.33 16.37 17.93
CA LEU A 95 -10.24 16.44 16.45
C LEU A 95 -8.84 16.34 15.81
N LEU A 96 -7.74 16.29 16.57
CA LEU A 96 -6.40 16.38 15.95
C LEU A 96 -5.88 15.09 15.32
N ASP A 97 -6.52 13.94 15.58
CA ASP A 97 -6.06 12.64 15.08
C ASP A 97 -7.01 12.01 14.03
N ARG A 98 -7.74 12.85 13.28
CA ARG A 98 -8.59 12.42 12.16
C ARG A 98 -7.78 12.04 10.91
N PHE A 99 -6.67 11.32 11.06
CA PHE A 99 -6.15 10.55 9.93
C PHE A 99 -7.07 9.36 9.71
N PRO A 100 -7.65 9.17 8.49
CA PRO A 100 -8.56 8.07 8.22
C PRO A 100 -7.97 6.77 8.77
N PRO A 101 -8.76 5.99 9.53
CA PRO A 101 -8.21 4.84 10.22
C PRO A 101 -7.69 3.89 9.14
N GLY A 102 -6.40 3.57 9.17
CA GLY A 102 -5.79 2.67 8.20
C GLY A 102 -5.61 1.28 8.77
N TYR A 103 -5.38 0.31 7.89
CA TYR A 103 -4.84 -0.98 8.28
C TYR A 103 -3.71 -1.38 7.36
N ARG A 104 -2.81 -2.22 7.87
CA ARG A 104 -1.82 -2.92 7.06
C ARG A 104 -2.23 -4.36 6.93
N LEU A 105 -2.21 -4.84 5.69
CA LEU A 105 -2.26 -6.26 5.43
C LEU A 105 -0.85 -6.75 5.21
N CYS A 106 -0.49 -7.80 5.93
CA CYS A 106 0.80 -8.44 5.82
C CYS A 106 0.64 -9.90 5.44
N VAL A 107 1.57 -10.39 4.64
CA VAL A 107 1.56 -11.76 4.13
C VAL A 107 2.89 -12.42 4.47
N SER A 108 2.83 -13.71 4.81
CA SER A 108 4.02 -14.52 5.08
C SER A 108 4.77 -14.80 3.78
N VAL A 109 6.04 -14.43 3.74
CA VAL A 109 6.99 -14.69 2.65
C VAL A 109 8.24 -15.30 3.26
N ALA A 110 8.61 -16.52 2.83
CA ALA A 110 9.79 -17.25 3.34
C ALA A 110 9.94 -17.17 4.87
N ASP A 111 8.87 -17.54 5.60
CA ASP A 111 8.76 -17.55 7.06
C ASP A 111 8.80 -16.17 7.77
N THR A 112 8.79 -15.08 7.02
CA THR A 112 8.74 -13.70 7.56
C THR A 112 7.44 -13.01 7.16
N MET A 113 6.91 -12.13 8.01
CA MET A 113 5.77 -11.29 7.64
C MET A 113 6.28 -10.03 6.93
N GLN A 114 5.69 -9.70 5.79
CA GLN A 114 5.97 -8.48 5.05
C GLN A 114 4.68 -7.68 4.87
N VAL A 115 4.75 -6.36 5.05
CA VAL A 115 3.65 -5.46 4.70
C VAL A 115 3.45 -5.53 3.18
N ALA A 116 2.26 -5.92 2.76
CA ALA A 116 1.93 -6.15 1.37
C ALA A 116 0.96 -5.10 0.81
N TYR A 117 0.23 -4.40 1.69
CA TYR A 117 -0.82 -3.45 1.32
C TYR A 117 -1.17 -2.51 2.46
N HIS A 118 -1.46 -1.25 2.11
CA HIS A 118 -2.01 -0.25 3.01
C HIS A 118 -3.47 0.03 2.66
N GLY A 119 -4.38 -0.44 3.52
CA GLY A 119 -5.80 -0.14 3.40
C GLY A 119 -6.16 1.15 4.12
N SER A 120 -7.13 1.87 3.56
CA SER A 120 -7.75 3.03 4.20
C SER A 120 -9.18 2.72 4.61
N GLY A 121 -9.54 3.12 5.81
CA GLY A 121 -10.91 3.17 6.30
C GLY A 121 -11.56 4.52 6.10
N SER A 122 -12.86 4.58 6.38
CA SER A 122 -13.63 5.82 6.40
C SER A 122 -14.12 6.13 7.81
N PHE A 123 -14.10 7.41 8.18
CA PHE A 123 -14.71 7.90 9.43
C PHE A 123 -16.19 8.25 9.28
N TYR A 124 -16.65 8.53 8.06
CA TYR A 124 -17.94 9.17 7.82
C TYR A 124 -18.90 8.31 7.00
N ASP A 125 -18.36 7.39 6.20
CA ASP A 125 -19.11 6.52 5.31
C ASP A 125 -18.86 5.05 5.67
N THR A 126 -19.70 4.15 5.16
CA THR A 126 -19.38 2.72 5.15
C THR A 126 -18.06 2.54 4.41
N ALA A 127 -17.04 2.01 5.08
CA ALA A 127 -15.76 1.71 4.44
C ALA A 127 -16.03 0.81 3.22
N PRO A 128 -15.47 1.10 2.04
CA PRO A 128 -15.77 0.32 0.87
C PRO A 128 -15.21 -1.11 1.03
N ARG A 129 -15.86 -2.06 0.37
CA ARG A 129 -15.40 -3.45 0.37
C ARG A 129 -14.11 -3.55 -0.41
N ASP A 130 -13.02 -3.77 0.31
CA ASP A 130 -11.72 -3.94 -0.33
C ASP A 130 -11.55 -5.36 -0.88
N SER A 131 -11.35 -5.44 -2.20
CA SER A 131 -11.06 -6.67 -2.92
C SER A 131 -9.62 -6.65 -3.38
N ILE A 132 -8.78 -7.44 -2.70
CA ILE A 132 -7.34 -7.35 -2.79
C ILE A 132 -6.79 -8.50 -3.65
N THR A 133 -5.99 -8.18 -4.65
CA THR A 133 -5.18 -9.17 -5.37
C THR A 133 -3.74 -9.04 -4.94
N CYS A 134 -3.14 -10.12 -4.45
CA CYS A 134 -1.77 -10.20 -4.02
C CYS A 134 -0.96 -11.11 -4.95
N LEU A 135 0.30 -10.74 -5.16
CA LEU A 135 1.28 -11.48 -5.93
C LEU A 135 2.50 -11.76 -5.07
N GLU A 136 2.88 -13.03 -4.93
CA GLU A 136 4.20 -13.45 -4.46
C GLU A 136 5.15 -13.55 -5.66
N TRP A 137 6.25 -12.80 -5.60
CA TRP A 137 7.22 -12.69 -6.68
C TRP A 137 8.65 -12.63 -6.12
N ALA A 138 9.64 -12.80 -6.99
CA ALA A 138 11.04 -12.73 -6.59
C ALA A 138 11.82 -11.84 -7.56
N TRP A 139 12.77 -11.09 -7.00
CA TRP A 139 13.74 -10.31 -7.76
C TRP A 139 15.10 -10.43 -7.10
N GLU A 140 16.11 -10.77 -7.90
CA GLU A 140 17.49 -11.01 -7.44
C GLU A 140 17.55 -11.99 -6.25
N GLY A 141 16.77 -13.09 -6.33
CA GLY A 141 16.75 -14.15 -5.31
C GLY A 141 16.02 -13.79 -4.01
N ARG A 142 15.39 -12.61 -3.92
CA ARG A 142 14.61 -12.19 -2.75
C ARG A 142 13.11 -12.27 -3.04
N SER A 143 12.41 -13.10 -2.28
CA SER A 143 10.95 -13.18 -2.33
C SER A 143 10.29 -11.95 -1.71
N ARG A 144 9.21 -11.51 -2.35
CA ARG A 144 8.42 -10.34 -2.02
C ARG A 144 6.95 -10.66 -2.21
N VAL A 145 6.12 -9.84 -1.59
CA VAL A 145 4.68 -9.84 -1.82
C VAL A 145 4.24 -8.41 -2.06
N THR A 146 3.35 -8.23 -3.04
CA THR A 146 2.73 -6.95 -3.34
C THR A 146 1.27 -7.20 -3.56
N CYS A 147 0.40 -6.38 -2.96
CA CYS A 147 -1.01 -6.45 -3.25
C CYS A 147 -1.56 -5.14 -3.78
N SER A 148 -2.66 -5.25 -4.51
CA SER A 148 -3.40 -4.14 -5.07
C SER A 148 -4.87 -4.29 -4.68
N GLY A 149 -5.48 -3.16 -4.35
CA GLY A 149 -6.88 -3.03 -3.96
C GLY A 149 -7.35 -1.61 -4.24
N GLU A 150 -8.44 -1.18 -3.61
CA GLU A 150 -9.01 0.15 -3.86
C GLU A 150 -8.15 1.29 -3.29
N ALA A 151 -7.44 1.05 -2.17
CA ALA A 151 -6.63 2.07 -1.52
C ALA A 151 -5.19 2.15 -2.06
N GLU A 152 -4.69 1.08 -2.70
CA GLU A 152 -3.33 1.02 -3.24
C GLU A 152 -3.33 0.27 -4.58
N HIS A 153 -2.96 0.96 -5.66
CA HIS A 153 -2.91 0.40 -7.02
C HIS A 153 -1.49 -0.07 -7.37
N ALA A 154 -0.92 -0.96 -6.55
CA ALA A 154 0.47 -1.40 -6.68
C ALA A 154 0.69 -2.52 -7.70
N LEU A 155 -0.37 -3.14 -8.22
CA LEU A 155 -0.30 -4.11 -9.30
C LEU A 155 -1.18 -3.66 -10.47
N ALA A 156 -0.61 -3.67 -11.67
CA ALA A 156 -1.36 -3.50 -12.90
C ALA A 156 -0.97 -4.58 -13.89
N GLU A 157 -1.96 -5.23 -14.50
CA GLU A 157 -1.76 -6.19 -15.57
C GLU A 157 -2.44 -5.68 -16.84
N GLY A 158 -1.79 -5.89 -17.98
CA GLY A 158 -2.40 -5.56 -19.25
C GLY A 158 -1.42 -5.47 -20.41
N GLY A 159 -1.93 -4.95 -21.51
CA GLY A 159 -1.18 -4.83 -22.74
C GLY A 159 -0.86 -6.15 -23.42
N ARG A 160 -0.13 -6.04 -24.52
CA ARG A 160 0.27 -7.21 -25.31
C ARG A 160 1.68 -7.02 -25.85
N TRP A 161 2.47 -8.07 -25.76
CA TRP A 161 3.73 -8.18 -26.48
C TRP A 161 3.75 -9.46 -27.29
N THR A 162 4.57 -9.44 -28.33
CA THR A 162 4.89 -10.61 -29.13
C THR A 162 6.35 -10.48 -29.53
N ASP A 163 7.07 -11.59 -29.52
CA ASP A 163 8.36 -11.72 -30.19
C ASP A 163 8.29 -12.90 -31.17
N ALA A 164 9.45 -13.39 -31.62
CA ALA A 164 9.52 -14.50 -32.57
C ALA A 164 9.07 -15.85 -31.99
N GLU A 165 9.12 -16.01 -30.66
CA GLU A 165 8.98 -17.31 -29.98
C GLU A 165 7.74 -17.37 -29.08
N ALA A 166 7.26 -16.22 -28.58
CA ALA A 166 6.19 -16.15 -27.62
C ALA A 166 5.34 -14.88 -27.75
N SER A 167 4.22 -14.89 -27.05
CA SER A 167 3.37 -13.71 -26.83
C SER A 167 2.84 -13.72 -25.42
N GLY A 168 2.40 -12.57 -24.95
CA GLY A 168 1.90 -12.43 -23.60
C GLY A 168 1.48 -11.01 -23.26
N TRP A 169 1.42 -10.72 -21.97
CA TRP A 169 1.06 -9.42 -21.42
C TRP A 169 2.11 -8.91 -20.44
N TYR A 170 1.97 -7.66 -20.03
CA TYR A 170 2.84 -7.03 -19.05
C TYR A 170 2.17 -7.05 -17.69
N ARG A 171 2.98 -7.25 -16.66
CA ARG A 171 2.59 -7.00 -15.27
C ARG A 171 3.54 -5.97 -14.67
N LEU A 172 2.97 -4.89 -14.15
CA LEU A 172 3.66 -3.83 -13.46
C LEU A 172 3.45 -4.00 -11.95
N ILE A 173 4.55 -3.93 -11.20
CA ILE A 173 4.59 -4.13 -9.75
C ILE A 173 5.26 -2.92 -9.14
N LEU A 174 4.58 -2.23 -8.23
CA LEU A 174 5.11 -1.14 -7.43
C LEU A 174 5.29 -1.62 -5.98
N THR A 175 6.41 -1.28 -5.38
CA THR A 175 6.70 -1.63 -3.98
C THR A 175 7.50 -0.52 -3.31
N TRP A 176 7.60 -0.61 -1.99
CA TRP A 176 8.31 0.34 -1.16
C TRP A 176 9.44 -0.38 -0.41
N GLU A 177 10.67 -0.14 -0.82
CA GLU A 177 11.84 -0.82 -0.24
C GLU A 177 12.76 0.17 0.51
N PRO A 178 13.40 -0.27 1.62
CA PRO A 178 14.43 0.52 2.27
C PRO A 178 15.63 0.74 1.35
N THR A 179 15.87 1.99 0.97
CA THR A 179 16.98 2.42 0.11
C THR A 179 17.91 3.39 0.83
N ILE A 180 19.21 3.23 0.62
CA ILE A 180 20.23 4.15 1.15
C ILE A 180 20.25 5.41 0.28
N VAL A 181 19.83 6.53 0.87
CA VAL A 181 19.85 7.84 0.21
C VAL A 181 21.04 8.65 0.74
N GLY A 182 21.88 9.15 -0.17
CA GLY A 182 23.02 9.99 0.18
C GLY A 182 22.63 11.17 1.08
N GLY A 183 23.38 11.38 2.17
CA GLY A 183 23.11 12.43 3.17
C GLY A 183 22.09 12.06 4.25
N ARG A 184 21.56 10.83 4.27
CA ARG A 184 20.68 10.32 5.34
C ARG A 184 21.38 9.22 6.13
N ARG A 185 21.21 9.24 7.46
CA ARG A 185 21.81 8.24 8.36
C ARG A 185 21.06 6.90 8.41
N ARG A 186 19.79 6.89 8.00
CA ARG A 186 18.93 5.70 7.98
C ARG A 186 18.42 5.46 6.57
N PRO A 187 18.21 4.19 6.16
CA PRO A 187 17.49 3.88 4.95
C PRO A 187 16.15 4.61 4.92
N GLN A 188 15.76 5.08 3.75
CA GLN A 188 14.42 5.63 3.53
C GLN A 188 13.61 4.63 2.73
N LEU A 189 12.32 4.48 3.05
CA LEU A 189 11.40 3.77 2.17
C LEU A 189 11.29 4.57 0.87
N ARG A 190 11.57 3.91 -0.25
CA ARG A 190 11.54 4.50 -1.58
C ARG A 190 10.70 3.64 -2.50
N PRO A 191 9.99 4.23 -3.47
CA PRO A 191 9.24 3.47 -4.45
C PRO A 191 10.21 2.78 -5.43
N HIS A 192 9.98 1.50 -5.67
CA HIS A 192 10.59 0.71 -6.73
C HIS A 192 9.49 0.14 -7.61
N ALA A 193 9.69 0.14 -8.93
CA ALA A 193 8.73 -0.41 -9.87
C ALA A 193 9.41 -1.45 -10.76
N TYR A 194 8.71 -2.53 -11.04
CA TYR A 194 9.20 -3.65 -11.82
C TYR A 194 8.19 -4.03 -12.88
N VAL A 195 8.68 -4.41 -14.06
CA VAL A 195 7.85 -4.94 -15.15
C VAL A 195 8.21 -6.40 -15.36
N GLN A 196 7.19 -7.25 -15.44
CA GLN A 196 7.28 -8.64 -15.87
C GLN A 196 6.63 -8.82 -17.24
N TRP A 197 7.25 -9.65 -18.07
CA TRP A 197 6.69 -10.14 -19.33
C TRP A 197 6.14 -11.53 -19.09
N VAL A 198 4.82 -11.62 -18.92
CA VAL A 198 4.12 -12.86 -18.60
C VAL A 198 3.67 -13.50 -19.91
N GLY A 199 4.20 -14.69 -20.22
CA GLY A 199 3.89 -15.42 -21.44
C GLY A 199 2.55 -16.16 -21.36
N HIS A 200 1.92 -16.36 -22.50
CA HIS A 200 0.75 -17.24 -22.60
C HIS A 200 1.13 -18.70 -22.31
N SER A 201 0.18 -19.42 -21.71
CA SER A 201 0.23 -20.87 -21.57
C SER A 201 -1.04 -21.47 -22.19
N MET A 202 -0.91 -22.59 -22.90
CA MET A 202 -2.03 -23.23 -23.59
C MET A 202 -3.09 -23.80 -22.65
N SER A 203 -2.71 -24.13 -21.42
CA SER A 203 -3.58 -24.80 -20.44
C SER A 203 -3.91 -23.95 -19.21
N GLY A 204 -3.62 -22.64 -19.27
CA GLY A 204 -3.68 -21.76 -18.09
C GLY A 204 -2.39 -21.81 -17.24
N PRO A 205 -2.43 -21.35 -15.98
CA PRO A 205 -1.26 -21.35 -15.10
C PRO A 205 -0.61 -22.74 -14.99
N PRO A 206 0.73 -22.84 -14.85
CA PRO A 206 1.67 -21.74 -14.64
C PRO A 206 1.99 -20.96 -15.93
N TYR A 207 2.03 -19.64 -15.83
CA TYR A 207 2.45 -18.72 -16.87
C TYR A 207 3.96 -18.47 -16.76
N PRO A 208 4.74 -18.63 -17.86
CA PRO A 208 6.17 -18.38 -17.82
C PRO A 208 6.45 -16.87 -17.69
N ILE A 209 7.38 -16.50 -16.81
CA ILE A 209 7.93 -15.15 -16.75
C ILE A 209 9.17 -15.11 -17.64
N LEU A 210 9.06 -14.47 -18.81
CA LEU A 210 10.15 -14.47 -19.80
C LEU A 210 11.24 -13.45 -19.48
N ALA A 211 10.85 -12.35 -18.85
CA ALA A 211 11.77 -11.32 -18.39
C ALA A 211 11.15 -10.57 -17.21
N MET A 212 12.02 -9.97 -16.42
CA MET A 212 11.65 -8.99 -15.41
C MET A 212 12.72 -7.91 -15.38
N VAL A 213 12.30 -6.64 -15.22
CA VAL A 213 13.20 -5.48 -15.22
C VAL A 213 12.74 -4.51 -14.14
N GLU A 214 13.69 -3.97 -13.37
CA GLU A 214 13.47 -2.81 -12.50
C GLU A 214 13.48 -1.51 -13.33
N LEU A 215 12.47 -0.66 -13.12
CA LEU A 215 12.36 0.64 -13.77
C LEU A 215 13.22 1.67 -13.05
N GLU A 216 14.01 2.42 -13.80
CA GLU A 216 14.85 3.48 -13.24
C GLU A 216 14.01 4.70 -12.82
N ILE A 217 13.72 4.78 -11.51
CA ILE A 217 12.99 5.89 -10.90
C ILE A 217 13.97 6.97 -10.44
N ASP A 218 13.68 8.24 -10.79
CA ASP A 218 14.50 9.38 -10.37
C ASP A 218 14.51 9.50 -8.83
N ARG A 219 15.71 9.68 -8.25
CA ARG A 219 15.91 9.91 -6.80
C ARG A 219 15.11 11.09 -6.22
N LYS A 220 14.57 11.99 -7.03
CA LYS A 220 13.67 13.06 -6.59
C LYS A 220 12.25 12.57 -6.34
N VAL A 221 11.83 11.47 -6.95
CA VAL A 221 10.49 10.87 -6.78
C VAL A 221 10.40 10.22 -5.41
N THR A 222 9.66 10.85 -4.51
CA THR A 222 9.57 10.44 -3.11
C THR A 222 8.46 9.44 -2.83
N ALA A 223 7.43 9.43 -3.68
CA ALA A 223 6.30 8.51 -3.57
C ALA A 223 5.73 8.19 -4.96
N LEU A 224 5.20 6.98 -5.10
CA LEU A 224 4.31 6.55 -6.20
C LEU A 224 3.13 5.84 -5.55
N TRP A 225 1.92 5.98 -6.11
CA TRP A 225 0.69 5.37 -5.56
C TRP A 225 -0.24 4.79 -6.63
N GLU A 226 -0.05 5.15 -7.89
CA GLU A 226 -0.81 4.61 -9.01
C GLU A 226 0.13 3.97 -10.03
N THR A 227 -0.30 2.80 -10.51
CA THR A 227 0.36 2.08 -11.60
C THR A 227 -0.66 1.71 -12.65
N ALA A 228 -0.29 1.83 -13.93
CA ALA A 228 -1.14 1.41 -15.04
C ALA A 228 -0.31 0.92 -16.22
N VAL A 229 -0.88 -0.03 -16.97
CA VAL A 229 -0.38 -0.41 -18.29
C VAL A 229 -1.36 0.14 -19.33
N VAL A 230 -0.89 1.08 -20.16
CA VAL A 230 -1.75 1.84 -21.09
C VAL A 230 -1.25 1.74 -22.52
N GLU A 231 -2.18 1.79 -23.48
CA GLU A 231 -1.87 1.88 -24.91
C GLU A 231 -1.91 3.33 -25.37
N HIS A 232 -0.88 3.76 -26.11
CA HIS A 232 -0.86 5.05 -26.79
C HIS A 232 -0.17 4.89 -28.16
N ASP A 233 -0.84 5.33 -29.23
CA ASP A 233 -0.35 5.23 -30.61
C ASP A 233 0.16 3.82 -30.99
N GLY A 234 -0.60 2.78 -30.62
CA GLY A 234 -0.26 1.38 -30.90
C GLY A 234 0.93 0.84 -30.13
N ARG A 235 1.37 1.54 -29.07
CA ARG A 235 2.49 1.16 -28.21
C ARG A 235 2.03 1.07 -26.76
N TRP A 236 2.61 0.12 -26.02
CA TRP A 236 2.32 -0.09 -24.61
C TRP A 236 3.27 0.70 -23.73
N TYR A 237 2.74 1.25 -22.63
CA TYR A 237 3.50 2.02 -21.67
C TYR A 237 3.15 1.59 -20.24
N ALA A 238 4.16 1.52 -19.38
CA ALA A 238 3.98 1.54 -17.94
C ALA A 238 3.91 3.01 -17.51
N ASN A 239 2.81 3.39 -16.87
CA ASN A 239 2.60 4.71 -16.30
C ASN A 239 2.60 4.61 -14.77
N LEU A 240 3.34 5.52 -14.13
CA LEU A 240 3.45 5.61 -12.68
C LEU A 240 3.18 7.06 -12.25
N THR A 241 2.22 7.25 -11.34
CA THR A 241 1.88 8.56 -10.80
C THR A 241 2.28 8.67 -9.33
N GLY A 242 2.80 9.84 -8.95
CA GLY A 242 3.27 10.06 -7.60
C GLY A 242 3.67 11.49 -7.27
N THR A 243 4.56 11.64 -6.28
CA THR A 243 5.16 12.94 -5.94
C THR A 243 6.67 12.91 -6.09
N ARG A 244 7.21 14.08 -6.47
CA ARG A 244 8.64 14.36 -6.43
C ARG A 244 8.93 15.59 -5.59
N LYS A 245 10.09 15.56 -4.96
CA LYS A 245 10.65 16.70 -4.23
C LYS A 245 11.24 17.73 -5.19
N THR A 246 10.87 18.99 -5.02
CA THR A 246 11.47 20.14 -5.72
C THR A 246 12.26 21.02 -4.74
N PHE A 247 12.66 22.22 -5.18
CA PHE A 247 13.43 23.15 -4.37
C PHE A 247 12.63 23.59 -3.12
N LEU A 248 13.31 23.94 -2.02
CA LEU A 248 12.70 24.40 -0.75
C LEU A 248 11.74 23.42 -0.01
N ASN A 249 11.82 22.11 -0.27
CA ASN A 249 10.91 21.09 0.29
C ASN A 249 9.48 21.13 -0.26
N ASP A 250 9.25 21.78 -1.39
CA ASP A 250 7.99 21.65 -2.10
C ASP A 250 7.86 20.28 -2.76
N PHE A 251 6.61 19.84 -2.94
CA PHE A 251 6.26 18.60 -3.61
C PHE A 251 5.41 18.91 -4.84
N HIS A 252 5.72 18.27 -5.95
CA HIS A 252 4.92 18.34 -7.18
C HIS A 252 4.52 16.94 -7.61
N SER A 253 3.47 16.87 -8.43
CA SER A 253 3.13 15.65 -9.16
C SER A 253 4.36 15.15 -9.94
N ALA A 254 4.54 13.83 -9.92
CA ALA A 254 5.47 13.09 -10.73
C ALA A 254 4.67 12.11 -11.58
N GLU A 255 4.86 12.18 -12.89
CA GLU A 255 4.35 11.22 -13.85
C GLU A 255 5.57 10.62 -14.55
N LEU A 256 5.69 9.29 -14.49
CA LEU A 256 6.78 8.55 -15.11
C LEU A 256 6.20 7.57 -16.11
N THR A 257 6.67 7.67 -17.34
CA THR A 257 6.20 6.83 -18.44
C THR A 257 7.35 6.05 -19.03
N PHE A 258 7.14 4.75 -19.21
CA PHE A 258 8.14 3.83 -19.76
C PHE A 258 7.52 3.08 -20.92
N ARG A 259 8.09 3.22 -22.12
CA ARG A 259 7.67 2.43 -23.29
C ARG A 259 8.07 0.98 -23.10
N LEU A 260 7.08 0.10 -23.18
CA LEU A 260 7.23 -1.34 -23.06
C LEU A 260 7.40 -1.95 -24.45
N GLY A 261 8.37 -2.85 -24.59
CA GLY A 261 8.67 -3.58 -25.81
C GLY A 261 8.65 -5.10 -25.61
N PRO A 262 9.37 -5.87 -26.45
CA PRO A 262 9.59 -7.30 -26.22
C PRO A 262 10.22 -7.60 -24.86
N PRO A 263 10.25 -8.87 -24.41
CA PRO A 263 10.82 -9.26 -23.12
C PRO A 263 12.16 -8.58 -22.80
N GLY A 264 12.22 -7.94 -21.64
CA GLY A 264 13.41 -7.25 -21.13
C GLY A 264 13.67 -5.85 -21.71
N HIS A 265 12.87 -5.39 -22.67
CA HIS A 265 13.10 -4.11 -23.33
C HIS A 265 12.17 -3.03 -22.79
N VAL A 266 12.75 -2.06 -22.10
CA VAL A 266 12.08 -0.85 -21.62
C VAL A 266 12.85 0.38 -22.10
N LEU A 267 12.11 1.40 -22.53
CA LEU A 267 12.70 2.70 -22.86
C LEU A 267 11.98 3.76 -22.06
N ARG A 268 12.74 4.54 -21.28
CA ARG A 268 12.18 5.68 -20.57
C ARG A 268 11.63 6.68 -21.59
N ALA A 269 10.35 6.98 -21.51
CA ALA A 269 9.72 8.00 -22.31
C ALA A 269 9.74 9.30 -21.50
N GLU A 270 10.42 10.32 -21.98
CA GLU A 270 10.23 11.67 -21.45
C GLU A 270 8.84 12.13 -21.91
N VAL A 271 7.89 12.18 -20.98
CA VAL A 271 6.63 12.88 -21.21
C VAL A 271 6.82 14.30 -20.66
N ARG A 272 6.59 15.27 -21.54
CA ARG A 272 6.80 16.71 -21.33
C ARG A 272 5.95 17.27 -20.21
#